data_AF-A0A417T6X7-F1
#
_entry.id   AF-A0A417T6X7-F1
#
_cell.length_a   1.000
_cell.length_b   1.000
_cell.length_c   1.000
_cell.angle_alpha   90.00
_cell.angle_beta   90.00
_cell.angle_gamma   90.00
#
_symmetry.space_group_name_H-M   'P 1'
#
loop_
_entity.id
_entity.type
_entity.pdbx_description
1 polymer ?
#
loop_
_entity_poly.entity_id
_entity_poly.type
_entity_poly.pdbx_seq_one_letter_code
_entity_poly.pdbx_strand_id
1 'polypeptide(L)'
;MKDMKINNKIGIVMCMILLISFTSACSLSNTGPGKDTKVTKADCLELVTGMIDDKEYEAALVTYGDTEFDNVMEVFYDLNVDLEDGAIIYSVNSRAYEWAVLEVSGKKDVKVVKDAFANRKEQRSAAYYGYFPEETKMIDDGLVYSRGNYVVLAICDDEASAKEGFNKTFEMTEDELEALSDKNAVMIQKYRDAVGNDDKNTHEDKSDNNGSGKNNASQDNNDVNSEDNTDSDIDNNEKSEDDKNNNENNSNEVITSENDLKDIDDSTYYNQDIVRAVKTRDMSILTEPKDQAIYKAAVAVIDSVITEDMTDVEKEKAVHDYLCINMDYDIPAVDDESKADPDADNPYGMLVGHYGICSGYASTFKLFMDCFDIECIIVEGKANGLEEDHAWNKIHIDGKWYNVDVTWDDPVYYDEQGNVVTESWDENYQFFNCPDNVLEATEHYWNHDLYPESDD
;
A
#
# COMPACT_ATOMS: atom_id res chain seq x y z
N MET A 1 5.91 17.80 61.72
CA MET A 1 7.29 18.13 62.14
C MET A 1 8.09 16.86 62.39
N LYS A 2 8.98 16.47 61.46
CA LYS A 2 10.24 15.75 61.76
C LYS A 2 11.07 15.51 60.48
N ASP A 3 11.55 16.57 59.86
CA ASP A 3 12.70 16.49 58.97
C ASP A 3 13.96 16.27 59.81
N MET A 4 14.75 15.22 59.55
CA MET A 4 16.17 15.27 59.94
C MET A 4 17.16 14.33 59.19
N LYS A 5 17.56 14.73 57.97
CA LYS A 5 18.94 14.57 57.43
C LYS A 5 19.38 13.09 57.20
N ILE A 6 20.55 12.70 56.66
CA ILE A 6 21.86 13.36 56.36
C ILE A 6 22.42 12.86 55.01
N ASN A 7 22.87 13.80 54.17
CA ASN A 7 24.05 13.90 53.25
C ASN A 7 24.78 12.61 52.74
N ASN A 8 25.58 12.59 51.64
CA ASN A 8 26.33 13.67 50.95
C ASN A 8 26.93 13.26 49.57
N LYS A 9 27.55 14.24 48.86
CA LYS A 9 28.33 14.20 47.58
C LYS A 9 27.47 14.24 46.29
N ILE A 10 27.61 15.14 45.30
CA ILE A 10 28.62 16.13 44.79
C ILE A 10 29.51 15.61 43.63
N GLY A 11 29.49 16.32 42.48
CA GLY A 11 30.20 16.05 41.21
C GLY A 11 29.24 15.54 40.12
N ILE A 12 28.82 16.24 39.05
CA ILE A 12 29.21 17.47 38.31
C ILE A 12 30.38 17.30 37.29
N VAL A 13 29.99 17.24 35.99
CA VAL A 13 30.76 17.64 34.76
C VAL A 13 31.97 16.74 34.40
N MET A 14 32.34 16.46 33.13
CA MET A 14 32.15 17.15 31.83
C MET A 14 32.00 16.19 30.62
N CYS A 15 31.64 16.73 29.46
CA CYS A 15 31.67 16.07 28.14
C CYS A 15 33.09 15.71 27.66
N MET A 16 33.22 14.75 26.74
CA MET A 16 34.21 14.84 25.66
C MET A 16 33.79 14.05 24.41
N ILE A 17 33.68 14.75 23.27
CA ILE A 17 33.70 14.15 21.93
C ILE A 17 35.16 13.82 21.60
N LEU A 18 35.43 12.70 20.93
CA LEU A 18 36.77 12.35 20.48
C LEU A 18 36.74 11.65 19.11
N LEU A 19 36.73 12.44 18.03
CA LEU A 19 37.23 11.97 16.74
C LEU A 19 38.72 11.61 16.90
N ILE A 20 39.15 10.48 16.33
CA ILE A 20 40.57 10.16 16.17
C ILE A 20 40.85 9.98 14.67
N SER A 21 41.36 11.04 14.06
CA SER A 21 41.93 10.99 12.71
C SER A 21 43.41 10.61 12.74
N PHE A 22 43.81 9.83 11.74
CA PHE A 22 45.16 9.34 11.43
C PHE A 22 46.38 10.07 12.04
N THR A 23 47.30 9.29 12.61
CA THR A 23 48.75 9.56 12.47
C THR A 23 49.49 8.27 12.11
N SER A 24 50.38 8.33 11.11
CA SER A 24 51.18 7.18 10.66
C SER A 24 52.43 6.99 11.53
N ALA A 25 52.73 5.75 11.94
CA ALA A 25 53.91 5.42 12.72
C ALA A 25 54.47 4.03 12.35
N CYS A 26 55.47 3.99 11.46
CA CYS A 26 56.14 2.74 11.07
C CYS A 26 57.24 2.32 12.06
N SER A 27 56.98 1.38 12.97
CA SER A 27 58.04 0.49 13.51
C SER A 27 57.52 -0.82 14.13
N LEU A 28 57.63 -1.89 13.36
CA LEU A 28 57.78 -3.32 13.73
C LEU A 28 56.85 -3.97 14.79
N SER A 29 56.26 -5.08 14.35
CA SER A 29 55.88 -6.26 15.15
C SER A 29 54.99 -6.04 16.36
N ASN A 30 53.69 -5.93 16.09
CA ASN A 30 52.76 -6.86 16.71
C ASN A 30 51.84 -7.43 15.61
N THR A 31 51.62 -8.74 15.59
CA THR A 31 50.67 -9.36 14.65
C THR A 31 49.26 -9.17 15.19
N GLY A 32 48.43 -8.41 14.49
CA GLY A 32 46.97 -8.50 14.64
C GLY A 32 46.45 -9.85 14.14
N PRO A 33 45.12 -10.06 14.09
CA PRO A 33 44.57 -11.04 13.16
C PRO A 33 45.15 -10.76 11.77
N GLY A 34 45.53 -11.81 11.04
CA GLY A 34 46.05 -11.64 9.69
C GLY A 34 44.92 -11.28 8.72
N LYS A 35 45.22 -10.58 7.62
CA LYS A 35 44.27 -10.38 6.50
C LYS A 35 43.78 -11.70 5.88
N ASP A 36 44.43 -12.84 6.21
CA ASP A 36 44.00 -14.20 5.87
C ASP A 36 43.03 -14.83 6.90
N THR A 37 42.55 -14.08 7.91
CA THR A 37 41.68 -14.61 8.97
C THR A 37 40.21 -14.52 8.54
N LYS A 38 39.54 -15.67 8.45
CA LYS A 38 38.09 -15.73 8.22
C LYS A 38 37.32 -15.07 9.36
N VAL A 39 36.31 -14.27 9.05
CA VAL A 39 35.48 -13.63 10.07
C VAL A 39 34.65 -14.64 10.86
N THR A 40 34.36 -14.31 12.12
CA THR A 40 33.50 -15.14 13.01
C THR A 40 32.16 -14.47 13.36
N LYS A 41 32.03 -13.19 13.03
CA LYS A 41 30.80 -12.38 13.01
C LYS A 41 30.81 -11.59 11.69
N ALA A 42 29.65 -11.38 11.09
CA ALA A 42 29.42 -10.47 9.96
C ALA A 42 28.14 -9.68 10.25
N ASP A 43 27.99 -8.49 9.68
CA ASP A 43 26.82 -7.65 9.92
C ASP A 43 25.64 -8.12 9.05
N CYS A 44 24.41 -7.91 9.50
CA CYS A 44 23.20 -8.42 8.85
C CYS A 44 23.05 -7.90 7.41
N LEU A 45 23.58 -6.71 7.10
CA LEU A 45 23.64 -6.17 5.74
C LEU A 45 24.61 -6.95 4.82
N GLU A 46 25.78 -7.36 5.32
CA GLU A 46 26.72 -8.23 4.59
C GLU A 46 26.15 -9.63 4.39
N LEU A 47 25.38 -10.11 5.36
CA LEU A 47 24.71 -11.41 5.33
C LEU A 47 23.57 -11.45 4.33
N VAL A 48 22.67 -10.45 4.34
CA VAL A 48 21.52 -10.41 3.41
C VAL A 48 21.95 -10.10 1.98
N THR A 49 22.90 -9.18 1.78
CA THR A 49 23.40 -8.89 0.42
C THR A 49 24.38 -9.95 -0.11
N GLY A 50 24.92 -10.79 0.77
CA GLY A 50 25.61 -12.03 0.40
C GLY A 50 24.68 -13.19 0.00
N MET A 51 23.36 -13.05 0.19
CA MET A 51 22.33 -14.04 -0.22
C MET A 51 21.70 -13.75 -1.58
N ILE A 52 21.78 -12.50 -2.05
CA ILE A 52 21.18 -12.05 -3.32
C ILE A 52 22.14 -12.37 -4.47
N ASP A 53 21.58 -12.70 -5.65
CA ASP A 53 22.36 -12.99 -6.85
C ASP A 53 22.70 -11.72 -7.66
N ASP A 54 23.15 -11.87 -8.91
CA ASP A 54 23.54 -10.75 -9.76
C ASP A 54 22.37 -10.16 -10.58
N LYS A 55 21.10 -10.47 -10.26
CA LYS A 55 19.93 -9.82 -10.89
C LYS A 55 19.65 -8.44 -10.28
N GLU A 56 19.08 -7.56 -11.08
CA GLU A 56 18.42 -6.34 -10.58
C GLU A 56 16.99 -6.68 -10.15
N TYR A 57 16.59 -6.25 -8.96
CA TYR A 57 15.22 -6.33 -8.45
C TYR A 57 14.67 -4.91 -8.26
N GLU A 58 13.35 -4.78 -8.17
CA GLU A 58 12.69 -3.60 -7.59
C GLU A 58 12.34 -3.93 -6.14
N ALA A 59 13.19 -3.49 -5.22
CA ALA A 59 13.13 -3.85 -3.81
C ALA A 59 13.53 -2.67 -2.93
N ALA A 60 13.02 -2.67 -1.71
CA ALA A 60 13.41 -1.80 -0.60
C ALA A 60 14.44 -2.50 0.31
N LEU A 61 15.25 -1.71 1.03
CA LEU A 61 16.22 -2.19 2.02
C LEU A 61 16.13 -1.34 3.29
N VAL A 62 15.68 -1.97 4.38
CA VAL A 62 15.71 -1.41 5.74
C VAL A 62 16.71 -2.16 6.62
N THR A 63 17.38 -1.45 7.52
CA THR A 63 18.33 -2.02 8.48
C THR A 63 18.11 -1.51 9.90
N TYR A 64 18.57 -2.27 10.88
CA TYR A 64 18.36 -1.99 12.30
C TYR A 64 18.86 -0.59 12.70
N GLY A 65 17.93 0.24 13.16
CA GLY A 65 18.17 1.66 13.49
C GLY A 65 17.71 2.66 12.43
N ASP A 66 17.32 2.21 11.23
CA ASP A 66 16.50 3.00 10.30
C ASP A 66 15.07 3.11 10.85
N THR A 67 14.38 4.25 10.68
CA THR A 67 13.03 4.45 11.23
C THR A 67 12.00 3.46 10.70
N GLU A 68 12.10 3.10 9.42
CA GLU A 68 11.16 2.18 8.77
C GLU A 68 11.39 0.70 9.16
N PHE A 69 12.54 0.38 9.77
CA PHE A 69 12.84 -0.98 10.20
C PHE A 69 11.87 -1.47 11.30
N ASP A 70 11.54 -0.60 12.26
CA ASP A 70 10.60 -0.94 13.35
C ASP A 70 9.17 -1.14 12.80
N ASN A 71 8.76 -0.36 11.80
CA ASN A 71 7.48 -0.50 11.11
C ASN A 71 7.39 -1.86 10.39
N VAL A 72 8.39 -2.21 9.58
CA VAL A 72 8.44 -3.50 8.87
C VAL A 72 8.47 -4.68 9.87
N MET A 73 9.13 -4.52 11.02
CA MET A 73 9.16 -5.52 12.09
C MET A 73 7.79 -5.75 12.77
N GLU A 74 7.00 -4.70 13.00
CA GLU A 74 5.63 -4.83 13.51
C GLU A 74 4.68 -5.38 12.43
N VAL A 75 4.67 -4.78 11.23
CA VAL A 75 3.66 -5.06 10.19
C VAL A 75 3.90 -6.38 9.44
N PHE A 76 5.13 -6.71 9.03
CA PHE A 76 5.38 -7.93 8.24
C PHE A 76 5.57 -9.18 9.12
N TYR A 77 5.98 -9.03 10.38
CA TYR A 77 6.41 -10.17 11.21
C TYR A 77 5.73 -10.29 12.58
N ASP A 78 4.95 -9.30 13.05
CA ASP A 78 4.43 -9.24 14.43
C ASP A 78 5.53 -9.46 15.49
N LEU A 79 6.71 -8.85 15.27
CA LEU A 79 7.91 -9.09 16.07
C LEU A 79 8.32 -7.91 16.96
N ASN A 80 8.12 -8.08 18.26
CA ASN A 80 8.70 -7.24 19.31
C ASN A 80 9.74 -8.04 20.11
N VAL A 81 11.02 -7.94 19.73
CA VAL A 81 12.15 -8.70 20.31
C VAL A 81 13.43 -7.87 20.41
N ASP A 82 14.27 -8.16 21.41
CA ASP A 82 15.60 -7.55 21.55
C ASP A 82 16.56 -8.05 20.43
N LEU A 83 16.99 -7.15 19.54
CA LEU A 83 17.98 -7.38 18.49
C LEU A 83 19.32 -6.71 18.79
N GLU A 84 20.40 -7.30 18.30
CA GLU A 84 21.73 -6.68 18.23
C GLU A 84 21.94 -5.99 16.86
N ASP A 85 21.36 -6.54 15.79
CA ASP A 85 21.48 -6.09 14.40
C ASP A 85 20.38 -6.75 13.51
N GLY A 86 20.11 -6.19 12.34
CA GLY A 86 19.11 -6.69 11.39
C GLY A 86 19.12 -5.99 10.03
N ALA A 87 18.77 -6.73 8.97
CA ALA A 87 18.61 -6.20 7.62
C ALA A 87 17.52 -6.99 6.87
N ILE A 88 16.64 -6.27 6.18
CA ILE A 88 15.48 -6.82 5.45
C ILE A 88 15.46 -6.19 4.05
N ILE A 89 15.40 -7.04 3.02
CA ILE A 89 15.22 -6.66 1.62
C ILE A 89 13.92 -7.30 1.14
N TYR A 90 12.98 -6.48 0.66
CA TYR A 90 11.65 -6.90 0.26
C TYR A 90 11.24 -6.25 -1.06
N SER A 91 10.48 -6.97 -1.88
CA SER A 91 9.88 -6.44 -3.11
C SER A 91 9.03 -5.19 -2.84
N VAL A 92 9.13 -4.18 -3.71
CA VAL A 92 8.23 -3.01 -3.74
C VAL A 92 7.25 -3.06 -4.93
N ASN A 93 7.05 -4.25 -5.48
CA ASN A 93 5.99 -4.56 -6.43
C ASN A 93 5.42 -5.96 -6.14
N SER A 94 4.48 -6.43 -6.96
CA SER A 94 3.76 -7.70 -6.78
C SER A 94 4.61 -8.97 -6.68
N ARG A 95 5.93 -8.95 -6.94
CA ARG A 95 6.79 -10.14 -6.81
C ARG A 95 6.99 -10.57 -5.35
N ALA A 96 7.14 -11.88 -5.10
CA ALA A 96 7.20 -12.43 -3.75
C ALA A 96 8.59 -12.37 -3.05
N TYR A 97 9.61 -11.83 -3.73
CA TYR A 97 11.00 -11.83 -3.24
C TYR A 97 11.16 -11.14 -1.87
N GLU A 98 11.75 -11.85 -0.91
CA GLU A 98 11.98 -11.36 0.45
C GLU A 98 13.19 -12.07 1.09
N TRP A 99 14.17 -11.29 1.58
CA TRP A 99 15.32 -11.80 2.34
C TRP A 99 15.44 -11.00 3.64
N ALA A 100 15.41 -11.69 4.78
CA ALA A 100 15.57 -11.06 6.09
C ALA A 100 16.62 -11.80 6.93
N VAL A 101 17.54 -11.05 7.54
CA VAL A 101 18.54 -11.55 8.47
C VAL A 101 18.49 -10.72 9.75
N LEU A 102 18.23 -11.36 10.88
CA LEU A 102 18.11 -10.72 12.20
C LEU A 102 19.05 -11.40 13.21
N GLU A 103 19.89 -10.64 13.92
CA GLU A 103 20.70 -11.14 15.04
C GLU A 103 19.99 -10.84 16.36
N VAL A 104 19.40 -11.86 16.99
CA VAL A 104 18.73 -11.67 18.30
C VAL A 104 19.75 -11.63 19.45
N SER A 105 19.50 -10.78 20.46
CA SER A 105 20.30 -10.77 21.69
C SER A 105 20.20 -12.10 22.47
N GLY A 106 19.03 -12.75 22.43
CA GLY A 106 18.71 -13.92 23.25
C GLY A 106 18.48 -15.22 22.48
N LYS A 107 19.14 -16.30 22.91
CA LYS A 107 18.89 -17.66 22.37
C LYS A 107 17.48 -18.22 22.59
N LYS A 108 16.67 -17.55 23.43
CA LYS A 108 15.22 -17.81 23.56
C LYS A 108 14.46 -17.29 22.33
N ASP A 109 14.87 -16.14 21.82
CA ASP A 109 14.17 -15.35 20.80
C ASP A 109 14.43 -15.89 19.39
N VAL A 110 15.53 -16.65 19.22
CA VAL A 110 15.81 -17.44 18.01
C VAL A 110 14.61 -18.31 17.62
N LYS A 111 13.83 -18.84 18.58
CA LYS A 111 12.60 -19.58 18.24
C LYS A 111 11.49 -18.63 17.81
N VAL A 112 11.28 -17.53 18.53
CA VAL A 112 10.21 -16.55 18.27
C VAL A 112 10.33 -15.99 16.85
N VAL A 113 11.51 -15.49 16.46
CA VAL A 113 11.75 -14.98 15.10
C VAL A 113 11.62 -16.08 14.05
N LYS A 114 12.04 -17.32 14.35
CA LYS A 114 11.84 -18.46 13.44
C LYS A 114 10.37 -18.86 13.27
N ASP A 115 9.54 -18.69 14.30
CA ASP A 115 8.11 -18.96 14.24
C ASP A 115 7.42 -17.85 13.42
N ALA A 116 7.76 -16.58 13.68
CA ALA A 116 7.25 -15.43 12.93
C ALA A 116 7.62 -15.46 11.44
N PHE A 117 8.88 -15.75 11.10
CA PHE A 117 9.30 -15.91 9.70
C PHE A 117 8.62 -17.11 9.01
N ALA A 118 8.25 -18.16 9.75
CA ALA A 118 7.44 -19.24 9.20
C ALA A 118 5.98 -18.80 8.97
N ASN A 119 5.40 -18.04 9.90
CA ASN A 119 4.06 -17.46 9.79
C ASN A 119 3.94 -16.48 8.61
N ARG A 120 4.90 -15.56 8.46
CA ARG A 120 4.98 -14.65 7.29
C ARG A 120 5.08 -15.44 5.98
N LYS A 121 5.83 -16.54 5.96
CA LYS A 121 5.92 -17.42 4.78
C LYS A 121 4.60 -18.14 4.49
N GLU A 122 3.86 -18.55 5.52
CA GLU A 122 2.53 -19.17 5.39
C GLU A 122 1.49 -18.15 4.91
N GLN A 123 1.47 -16.94 5.47
CA GLN A 123 0.65 -15.80 5.03
C GLN A 123 0.94 -15.39 3.59
N ARG A 124 2.22 -15.22 3.20
CA ARG A 124 2.57 -14.94 1.80
C ARG A 124 2.21 -16.12 0.89
N SER A 125 2.42 -17.37 1.30
CA SER A 125 2.06 -18.52 0.45
C SER A 125 0.56 -18.48 0.16
N ALA A 126 -0.27 -18.25 1.19
CA ALA A 126 -1.72 -18.10 1.06
C ALA A 126 -2.14 -16.95 0.12
N ALA A 127 -1.58 -15.75 0.26
CA ALA A 127 -1.92 -14.60 -0.60
C ALA A 127 -1.65 -14.89 -2.09
N TYR A 128 -0.51 -15.53 -2.40
CA TYR A 128 -0.15 -15.86 -3.78
C TYR A 128 -0.83 -17.15 -4.31
N TYR A 129 -1.46 -17.94 -3.43
CA TYR A 129 -1.94 -19.31 -3.71
C TYR A 129 -3.11 -19.32 -4.70
N GLY A 130 -2.84 -19.77 -5.92
CA GLY A 130 -3.82 -19.92 -7.00
C GLY A 130 -3.53 -18.98 -8.17
N TYR A 131 -3.27 -17.71 -7.87
CA TYR A 131 -3.00 -16.64 -8.86
C TYR A 131 -1.59 -16.75 -9.44
N PHE A 132 -0.61 -16.91 -8.55
CA PHE A 132 0.81 -16.88 -8.91
C PHE A 132 1.47 -18.20 -8.50
N PRO A 133 1.25 -19.31 -9.24
CA PRO A 133 1.74 -20.63 -8.84
C PRO A 133 3.29 -20.73 -8.81
N GLU A 134 4.01 -19.90 -9.57
CA GLU A 134 5.47 -19.81 -9.50
C GLU A 134 5.94 -19.07 -8.23
N GLU A 135 5.28 -17.97 -7.85
CA GLU A 135 5.58 -17.25 -6.61
C GLU A 135 5.18 -18.07 -5.38
N THR A 136 3.98 -18.66 -5.38
CA THR A 136 3.51 -19.61 -4.35
C THR A 136 4.55 -20.68 -4.12
N LYS A 137 5.06 -21.28 -5.21
CA LYS A 137 6.10 -22.30 -5.14
C LYS A 137 7.41 -21.78 -4.57
N MET A 138 7.84 -20.57 -4.98
CA MET A 138 9.04 -19.93 -4.44
C MET A 138 8.91 -19.63 -2.95
N ILE A 139 7.72 -19.22 -2.49
CA ILE A 139 7.41 -19.02 -1.07
C ILE A 139 7.41 -20.36 -0.35
N ASP A 140 6.77 -21.41 -0.88
CA ASP A 140 6.70 -22.76 -0.31
C ASP A 140 8.06 -23.47 -0.20
N ASP A 141 8.94 -23.33 -1.20
CA ASP A 141 10.34 -23.81 -1.15
C ASP A 141 11.20 -22.92 -0.23
N GLY A 142 10.82 -21.65 -0.03
CA GLY A 142 11.55 -20.62 0.72
C GLY A 142 12.00 -21.04 2.12
N LEU A 143 13.17 -20.55 2.54
CA LEU A 143 13.89 -21.05 3.71
C LEU A 143 13.64 -20.22 4.97
N VAL A 144 13.39 -20.92 6.08
CA VAL A 144 13.43 -20.34 7.44
C VAL A 144 14.39 -21.12 8.34
N TYR A 145 15.56 -20.56 8.65
CA TYR A 145 16.61 -21.22 9.44
C TYR A 145 17.35 -20.26 10.37
N SER A 146 18.37 -20.76 11.08
CA SER A 146 19.16 -19.97 12.02
C SER A 146 20.60 -20.49 12.13
N ARG A 147 21.59 -19.61 12.29
CA ARG A 147 23.00 -19.92 12.52
C ARG A 147 23.48 -19.20 13.78
N GLY A 148 23.47 -19.88 14.93
CA GLY A 148 23.83 -19.25 16.20
C GLY A 148 22.70 -18.35 16.72
N ASN A 149 22.92 -17.03 16.71
CA ASN A 149 21.91 -16.02 17.04
C ASN A 149 21.26 -15.39 15.79
N TYR A 150 21.85 -15.57 14.60
CA TYR A 150 21.23 -15.12 13.35
C TYR A 150 20.04 -16.00 12.98
N VAL A 151 18.92 -15.37 12.64
CA VAL A 151 17.72 -15.98 12.07
C VAL A 151 17.50 -15.44 10.66
N VAL A 152 17.08 -16.31 9.74
CA VAL A 152 17.09 -16.05 8.30
C VAL A 152 15.77 -16.48 7.67
N LEU A 153 15.18 -15.58 6.88
CA LEU A 153 14.15 -15.83 5.86
C LEU A 153 14.76 -15.61 4.46
N ALA A 154 14.42 -16.46 3.50
CA ALA A 154 14.73 -16.26 2.09
C ALA A 154 13.61 -16.84 1.20
N ILE A 155 12.96 -15.98 0.43
CA ILE A 155 11.99 -16.29 -0.61
C ILE A 155 12.62 -15.83 -1.93
N CYS A 156 13.12 -16.76 -2.73
CA CYS A 156 13.94 -16.49 -3.91
C CYS A 156 14.07 -17.71 -4.85
N ASP A 157 14.38 -17.49 -6.13
CA ASP A 157 14.42 -18.52 -7.19
C ASP A 157 15.43 -19.66 -6.93
N ASP A 158 16.47 -19.41 -6.15
CA ASP A 158 17.51 -20.39 -5.79
C ASP A 158 17.87 -20.24 -4.31
N GLU A 159 17.08 -20.90 -3.46
CA GLU A 159 17.21 -20.89 -2.01
C GLU A 159 18.49 -21.62 -1.55
N ALA A 160 18.99 -22.55 -2.38
CA ALA A 160 20.26 -23.24 -2.15
C ALA A 160 21.46 -22.29 -2.31
N SER A 161 21.49 -21.48 -3.39
CA SER A 161 22.52 -20.46 -3.60
C SER A 161 22.47 -19.34 -2.56
N ALA A 162 21.27 -18.85 -2.21
CA ALA A 162 21.11 -17.85 -1.15
C ALA A 162 21.69 -18.37 0.18
N LYS A 163 21.37 -19.62 0.54
CA LYS A 163 21.91 -20.29 1.73
C LYS A 163 23.42 -20.54 1.65
N GLU A 164 23.97 -20.84 0.48
CA GLU A 164 25.42 -20.97 0.31
C GLU A 164 26.12 -19.62 0.49
N GLY A 165 25.55 -18.55 -0.07
CA GLY A 165 25.97 -17.16 0.08
C GLY A 165 26.08 -16.71 1.54
N PHE A 166 24.97 -16.76 2.29
CA PHE A 166 24.93 -16.49 3.73
C PHE A 166 26.01 -17.24 4.52
N ASN A 167 26.24 -18.52 4.19
CA ASN A 167 27.21 -19.34 4.90
C ASN A 167 28.66 -19.03 4.50
N LYS A 168 28.89 -18.53 3.28
CA LYS A 168 30.18 -18.05 2.78
C LYS A 168 30.61 -16.71 3.38
N THR A 169 29.68 -15.82 3.74
CA THR A 169 30.02 -14.53 4.40
C THR A 169 30.84 -14.77 5.68
N PHE A 170 30.43 -15.73 6.52
CA PHE A 170 31.21 -16.20 7.68
C PHE A 170 32.47 -17.03 7.35
N GLU A 171 32.86 -17.08 6.08
CA GLU A 171 34.06 -17.74 5.58
C GLU A 171 34.95 -16.81 4.75
N MET A 172 34.56 -15.55 4.57
CA MET A 172 35.37 -14.50 3.96
C MET A 172 36.38 -13.91 4.95
N THR A 173 37.46 -13.33 4.44
CA THR A 173 38.32 -12.42 5.22
C THR A 173 37.75 -11.00 5.26
N GLU A 174 38.32 -10.14 6.11
CA GLU A 174 37.98 -8.70 6.16
C GLU A 174 38.09 -8.03 4.77
N ASP A 175 39.16 -8.32 4.02
CA ASP A 175 39.39 -7.82 2.65
C ASP A 175 38.37 -8.36 1.63
N GLU A 176 37.80 -9.56 1.86
CA GLU A 176 36.79 -10.17 0.98
C GLU A 176 35.37 -9.62 1.27
N LEU A 177 35.07 -9.26 2.52
CA LEU A 177 33.83 -8.57 2.90
C LEU A 177 33.80 -7.11 2.44
N GLU A 178 34.92 -6.39 2.56
CA GLU A 178 35.08 -5.03 2.03
C GLU A 178 34.81 -5.03 0.51
N ALA A 179 35.33 -6.03 -0.21
CA ALA A 179 35.08 -6.22 -1.64
C ALA A 179 33.63 -6.65 -1.99
N LEU A 180 32.95 -7.43 -1.14
CA LEU A 180 31.53 -7.75 -1.31
C LEU A 180 30.65 -6.50 -1.13
N SER A 181 30.96 -5.69 -0.12
CA SER A 181 30.27 -4.44 0.17
C SER A 181 30.46 -3.42 -0.95
N ASP A 182 31.70 -3.23 -1.43
CA ASP A 182 32.02 -2.38 -2.59
C ASP A 182 31.28 -2.83 -3.87
N LYS A 183 31.19 -4.14 -4.12
CA LYS A 183 30.43 -4.70 -5.26
C LYS A 183 28.95 -4.36 -5.15
N ASN A 184 28.35 -4.56 -3.98
CA ASN A 184 26.91 -4.43 -3.77
C ASN A 184 26.45 -2.98 -3.49
N ALA A 185 27.36 -2.04 -3.24
CA ALA A 185 27.06 -0.67 -2.82
C ALA A 185 26.05 0.08 -3.70
N VAL A 186 26.04 -0.14 -5.03
CA VAL A 186 25.09 0.51 -5.96
C VAL A 186 23.67 -0.04 -5.77
N MET A 187 23.54 -1.36 -5.60
CA MET A 187 22.27 -2.03 -5.32
C MET A 187 21.74 -1.65 -3.93
N ILE A 188 22.62 -1.62 -2.92
CA ILE A 188 22.32 -1.15 -1.56
C ILE A 188 21.77 0.28 -1.58
N GLN A 189 22.37 1.18 -2.37
CA GLN A 189 21.87 2.55 -2.49
C GLN A 189 20.51 2.60 -3.20
N LYS A 190 20.33 1.89 -4.33
CA LYS A 190 19.02 1.82 -5.03
C LYS A 190 17.90 1.38 -4.08
N TYR A 191 18.12 0.29 -3.33
CA TYR A 191 17.09 -0.26 -2.45
C TYR A 191 16.85 0.60 -1.20
N ARG A 192 17.82 1.41 -0.76
CA ARG A 192 17.60 2.41 0.29
C ARG A 192 16.88 3.65 -0.21
N ASP A 193 17.18 4.11 -1.42
CA ASP A 193 16.49 5.25 -2.03
C ASP A 193 15.00 4.93 -2.24
N ALA A 194 14.68 3.66 -2.58
CA ALA A 194 13.31 3.16 -2.70
C ALA A 194 12.47 3.23 -1.40
N VAL A 195 13.09 3.37 -0.22
CA VAL A 195 12.38 3.53 1.08
C VAL A 195 11.85 4.97 1.27
N GLY A 196 12.08 5.89 0.33
CA GLY A 196 11.61 7.27 0.44
C GLY A 196 11.63 8.04 -0.88
N ASN A 197 11.10 7.44 -1.95
CA ASN A 197 11.12 8.02 -3.30
C ASN A 197 9.75 8.38 -3.90
N ASP A 198 8.64 8.02 -3.26
CA ASP A 198 7.29 8.47 -3.67
C ASP A 198 7.22 10.01 -3.71
N ASP A 199 7.95 10.65 -2.80
CA ASP A 199 8.15 12.09 -2.63
C ASP A 199 8.94 12.80 -3.77
N LYS A 200 9.42 12.10 -4.81
CA LYS A 200 10.45 12.63 -5.74
C LYS A 200 10.24 12.46 -7.23
N ASN A 201 9.04 12.11 -7.72
CA ASN A 201 8.77 12.17 -9.16
C ASN A 201 8.50 13.62 -9.67
N THR A 202 9.32 14.59 -9.22
CA THR A 202 9.22 16.00 -9.60
C THR A 202 9.75 16.21 -11.03
N HIS A 203 8.87 16.65 -11.93
CA HIS A 203 9.13 17.02 -13.33
C HIS A 203 10.60 17.23 -13.74
N GLU A 204 11.12 16.37 -14.64
CA GLU A 204 12.23 16.76 -15.50
C GLU A 204 11.77 17.86 -16.49
N ASP A 205 11.99 19.12 -16.09
CA ASP A 205 11.69 20.30 -16.88
C ASP A 205 12.59 20.34 -18.14
N LYS A 206 12.03 19.89 -19.27
CA LYS A 206 12.71 19.81 -20.57
C LYS A 206 12.98 21.20 -21.14
N SER A 207 14.04 21.81 -20.64
CA SER A 207 14.58 23.11 -21.05
C SER A 207 15.16 23.08 -22.47
N ASP A 208 14.26 23.06 -23.46
CA ASP A 208 14.57 22.86 -24.87
C ASP A 208 15.33 24.07 -25.46
N ASN A 209 16.67 23.93 -25.49
CA ASN A 209 17.60 25.00 -25.78
C ASN A 209 17.84 25.16 -27.29
N ASN A 210 17.00 25.94 -27.98
CA ASN A 210 17.26 26.34 -29.36
C ASN A 210 16.87 27.80 -29.63
N GLY A 211 17.67 28.51 -30.45
CA GLY A 211 17.66 29.98 -30.47
C GLY A 211 17.50 30.63 -31.84
N SER A 212 17.40 31.97 -31.81
CA SER A 212 17.56 32.88 -32.97
C SER A 212 16.47 32.86 -34.07
N GLY A 213 15.27 33.38 -33.75
CA GLY A 213 14.30 33.91 -34.73
C GLY A 213 14.12 35.43 -34.58
N LYS A 214 14.03 36.20 -35.68
CA LYS A 214 14.08 37.68 -35.65
C LYS A 214 12.88 38.37 -36.32
N ASN A 215 12.46 39.47 -35.68
CA ASN A 215 11.80 40.68 -36.21
C ASN A 215 10.28 40.66 -36.53
N ASN A 216 9.73 41.90 -36.46
CA ASN A 216 8.38 42.37 -36.84
C ASN A 216 7.24 41.85 -35.93
N ALA A 217 6.52 42.63 -35.11
CA ALA A 217 6.19 44.07 -35.07
C ALA A 217 5.14 44.55 -36.08
N SER A 218 4.30 45.50 -35.64
CA SER A 218 3.03 45.99 -36.23
C SER A 218 1.85 45.02 -36.06
N GLN A 219 0.60 45.46 -35.86
CA GLN A 219 -0.04 46.58 -35.13
C GLN A 219 -1.56 46.38 -35.29
N ASP A 220 -2.38 47.03 -34.46
CA ASP A 220 -3.81 47.34 -34.72
C ASP A 220 -4.80 46.15 -34.85
N ASN A 221 -6.11 46.30 -34.60
CA ASN A 221 -6.92 47.18 -33.72
C ASN A 221 -8.37 46.67 -33.78
N ASN A 222 -9.10 46.70 -32.65
CA ASN A 222 -10.55 46.93 -32.58
C ASN A 222 -11.47 45.88 -33.30
N ASP A 223 -12.79 45.83 -33.11
CA ASP A 223 -13.66 46.24 -32.00
C ASP A 223 -14.94 45.37 -32.04
N VAL A 224 -15.39 44.91 -30.87
CA VAL A 224 -16.74 45.11 -30.29
C VAL A 224 -18.03 44.89 -31.12
N ASN A 225 -19.05 44.34 -30.44
CA ASN A 225 -20.50 44.27 -30.73
C ASN A 225 -21.04 43.17 -31.69
N SER A 226 -22.30 42.71 -31.54
CA SER A 226 -23.19 42.55 -30.35
C SER A 226 -24.53 41.87 -30.76
N GLU A 227 -25.36 41.54 -29.77
CA GLU A 227 -26.84 41.48 -29.79
C GLU A 227 -27.54 40.42 -30.69
N ASP A 228 -28.10 39.41 -30.00
CA ASP A 228 -29.54 39.08 -29.89
C ASP A 228 -30.46 39.06 -31.13
N ASN A 229 -31.34 38.04 -31.17
CA ASN A 229 -32.82 38.06 -31.32
C ASN A 229 -33.26 36.56 -31.44
N THR A 230 -33.88 35.88 -30.46
CA THR A 230 -35.26 36.00 -29.88
C THR A 230 -36.41 35.55 -30.82
N ASP A 231 -37.38 34.83 -30.24
CA ASP A 231 -38.69 34.41 -30.79
C ASP A 231 -38.68 33.49 -32.04
N SER A 232 -39.67 32.63 -32.34
CA SER A 232 -40.69 31.88 -31.57
C SER A 232 -41.25 30.74 -32.52
N ASP A 233 -42.27 29.91 -32.30
CA ASP A 233 -43.41 29.83 -31.36
C ASP A 233 -44.13 28.45 -31.49
N ILE A 234 -44.90 28.01 -30.46
CA ILE A 234 -46.23 27.29 -30.54
C ILE A 234 -46.37 25.96 -31.39
N ASP A 235 -47.06 24.88 -30.98
CA ASP A 235 -48.04 24.65 -29.89
C ASP A 235 -48.26 23.15 -29.52
N ASN A 236 -48.66 22.90 -28.26
CA ASN A 236 -49.70 21.95 -27.75
C ASN A 236 -49.78 20.45 -28.21
N ASN A 237 -50.36 19.51 -27.43
CA ASN A 237 -51.54 19.65 -26.56
C ASN A 237 -51.73 18.49 -25.52
N GLU A 238 -52.13 18.82 -24.27
CA GLU A 238 -52.91 18.00 -23.29
C GLU A 238 -52.37 16.62 -22.81
N LYS A 239 -52.59 16.09 -21.59
CA LYS A 239 -53.34 16.44 -20.35
C LYS A 239 -52.80 15.54 -19.19
N SER A 240 -53.02 15.72 -17.88
CA SER A 240 -53.98 16.52 -17.08
C SER A 240 -53.57 16.58 -15.59
N GLU A 241 -53.96 17.64 -14.87
CA GLU A 241 -54.56 17.68 -13.48
C GLU A 241 -53.90 16.91 -12.30
N ASP A 242 -53.85 17.38 -11.04
CA ASP A 242 -53.96 18.70 -10.36
C ASP A 242 -53.68 18.42 -8.83
N ASP A 243 -53.18 19.30 -7.94
CA ASP A 243 -52.87 20.73 -8.07
C ASP A 243 -51.81 21.26 -7.04
N LYS A 244 -51.38 22.51 -7.25
CA LYS A 244 -50.86 23.58 -6.33
C LYS A 244 -51.03 23.36 -4.80
N ASN A 245 -50.28 23.99 -3.88
CA ASN A 245 -49.07 24.84 -3.89
C ASN A 245 -48.64 25.08 -2.42
N ASN A 246 -47.34 25.20 -2.14
CA ASN A 246 -46.73 26.51 -1.80
C ASN A 246 -45.23 26.40 -1.54
N ASN A 247 -44.49 27.33 -2.12
CA ASN A 247 -43.06 27.53 -1.94
C ASN A 247 -42.83 28.56 -0.81
N GLU A 248 -41.73 28.46 -0.04
CA GLU A 248 -40.74 29.55 0.10
C GLU A 248 -39.62 29.27 1.14
N ASN A 249 -38.39 29.44 0.67
CA ASN A 249 -37.26 30.10 1.35
C ASN A 249 -36.55 29.44 2.56
N ASN A 250 -35.57 28.59 2.23
CA ASN A 250 -34.14 28.91 2.34
C ASN A 250 -33.57 29.30 3.74
N SER A 251 -32.83 28.37 4.33
CA SER A 251 -31.66 28.65 5.18
C SER A 251 -30.70 27.46 5.20
N ASN A 252 -29.39 27.71 5.21
CA ASN A 252 -28.39 26.66 5.48
C ASN A 252 -28.66 26.04 6.86
N GLU A 253 -29.05 24.77 6.90
CA GLU A 253 -29.08 23.98 8.14
C GLU A 253 -27.91 23.00 8.16
N VAL A 254 -27.22 22.94 9.30
CA VAL A 254 -26.12 22.00 9.55
C VAL A 254 -26.75 20.63 9.85
N ILE A 255 -26.23 19.56 9.24
CA ILE A 255 -26.69 18.20 9.51
C ILE A 255 -26.32 17.83 10.95
N THR A 256 -27.31 17.50 11.80
CA THR A 256 -27.10 17.26 13.23
C THR A 256 -27.93 16.09 13.80
N SER A 257 -28.11 14.99 13.07
CA SER A 257 -28.80 13.79 13.58
C SER A 257 -28.29 12.47 13.01
N GLU A 258 -28.05 11.50 13.90
CA GLU A 258 -27.59 10.14 13.57
C GLU A 258 -28.68 9.23 12.92
N ASN A 259 -29.82 9.79 12.51
CA ASN A 259 -30.99 9.01 12.08
C ASN A 259 -31.23 9.00 10.56
N ASP A 260 -30.46 9.79 9.82
CA ASP A 260 -30.57 9.92 8.36
C ASP A 260 -29.72 8.85 7.63
N LEU A 261 -28.91 8.07 8.37
CA LEU A 261 -28.14 6.92 7.90
C LEU A 261 -28.95 5.62 7.95
N LYS A 262 -29.90 5.47 7.01
CA LYS A 262 -30.75 4.28 6.81
C LYS A 262 -31.12 4.13 5.33
N ASP A 263 -30.94 3.00 4.66
CA ASP A 263 -30.64 1.64 5.11
C ASP A 263 -29.53 1.01 4.24
N ILE A 264 -28.56 0.32 4.86
CA ILE A 264 -27.61 -0.60 4.20
C ILE A 264 -27.89 -2.00 4.75
N ASP A 265 -27.76 -3.04 3.93
CA ASP A 265 -28.14 -4.41 4.33
C ASP A 265 -27.26 -4.99 5.44
N ASP A 266 -27.84 -5.88 6.26
CA ASP A 266 -27.24 -6.52 7.45
C ASP A 266 -26.27 -7.67 7.06
N SER A 267 -25.77 -7.65 5.81
CA SER A 267 -24.94 -8.69 5.19
C SER A 267 -23.47 -8.29 5.04
N THR A 268 -23.16 -7.03 4.71
CA THR A 268 -21.78 -6.53 4.60
C THR A 268 -21.27 -6.04 5.96
N TYR A 269 -20.05 -6.42 6.36
CA TYR A 269 -19.44 -5.93 7.62
C TYR A 269 -18.99 -4.46 7.46
N TYR A 270 -19.91 -3.52 7.68
CA TYR A 270 -19.69 -2.09 7.47
C TYR A 270 -20.01 -1.25 8.73
N ASN A 271 -19.00 -1.06 9.59
CA ASN A 271 -19.16 -0.33 10.86
C ASN A 271 -18.84 1.17 10.73
N GLN A 272 -19.87 2.01 10.80
CA GLN A 272 -19.76 3.48 10.80
C GLN A 272 -18.94 4.07 11.98
N ASP A 273 -18.72 3.33 13.07
CA ASP A 273 -17.79 3.78 14.12
C ASP A 273 -16.32 3.75 13.64
N ILE A 274 -15.95 2.91 12.66
CA ILE A 274 -14.61 2.94 12.04
C ILE A 274 -14.42 4.28 11.31
N VAL A 275 -15.39 4.68 10.49
CA VAL A 275 -15.39 5.98 9.78
C VAL A 275 -15.23 7.13 10.77
N ARG A 276 -16.00 7.14 11.86
CA ARG A 276 -15.92 8.15 12.93
C ARG A 276 -14.54 8.16 13.60
N ALA A 277 -13.98 6.98 13.89
CA ALA A 277 -12.65 6.85 14.49
C ALA A 277 -11.56 7.40 13.57
N VAL A 278 -11.54 7.00 12.29
CA VAL A 278 -10.58 7.47 11.27
C VAL A 278 -10.62 9.00 11.14
N LYS A 279 -11.83 9.58 10.99
CA LYS A 279 -12.02 11.03 10.80
C LYS A 279 -11.66 11.86 12.04
N THR A 280 -11.79 11.29 13.24
CA THR A 280 -11.38 11.95 14.50
C THR A 280 -9.94 11.62 14.91
N ARG A 281 -9.29 10.66 14.24
CA ARG A 281 -8.05 10.00 14.63
C ARG A 281 -8.07 9.50 16.09
N ASP A 282 -9.24 9.04 16.54
CA ASP A 282 -9.44 8.46 17.87
C ASP A 282 -10.11 7.08 17.81
N MET A 283 -9.29 6.04 18.06
CA MET A 283 -9.71 4.65 18.14
C MET A 283 -10.54 4.33 19.40
N SER A 284 -10.75 5.28 20.33
CA SER A 284 -11.33 5.01 21.66
C SER A 284 -12.78 4.50 21.68
N ILE A 285 -13.51 4.69 20.57
CA ILE A 285 -14.87 4.18 20.38
C ILE A 285 -14.93 2.73 19.90
N LEU A 286 -13.84 2.19 19.34
CA LEU A 286 -13.80 0.85 18.75
C LEU A 286 -13.48 -0.21 19.82
N THR A 287 -14.44 -1.09 20.12
CA THR A 287 -14.23 -2.16 21.11
C THR A 287 -13.73 -3.48 20.52
N GLU A 288 -14.07 -3.77 19.27
CA GLU A 288 -13.71 -5.05 18.65
C GLU A 288 -12.33 -5.01 18.00
N PRO A 289 -11.49 -6.07 18.17
CA PRO A 289 -10.15 -6.10 17.57
C PRO A 289 -10.13 -5.98 16.04
N LYS A 290 -11.20 -6.43 15.37
CA LYS A 290 -11.39 -6.32 13.92
C LYS A 290 -11.50 -4.85 13.50
N ASP A 291 -12.41 -4.09 14.11
CA ASP A 291 -12.57 -2.65 13.87
C ASP A 291 -11.27 -1.89 14.13
N GLN A 292 -10.56 -2.24 15.21
CA GLN A 292 -9.27 -1.63 15.55
C GLN A 292 -8.18 -1.92 14.50
N ALA A 293 -8.19 -3.10 13.88
CA ALA A 293 -7.27 -3.44 12.79
C ALA A 293 -7.61 -2.67 11.50
N ILE A 294 -8.89 -2.65 11.10
CA ILE A 294 -9.36 -1.87 9.94
C ILE A 294 -9.02 -0.38 10.12
N TYR A 295 -9.29 0.19 11.30
CA TYR A 295 -8.93 1.58 11.63
C TYR A 295 -7.44 1.86 11.44
N LYS A 296 -6.55 0.99 11.95
CA LYS A 296 -5.10 1.15 11.82
C LYS A 296 -4.67 1.14 10.35
N ALA A 297 -5.16 0.17 9.58
CA ALA A 297 -4.81 0.02 8.18
C ALA A 297 -5.36 1.17 7.33
N ALA A 298 -6.64 1.54 7.48
CA ALA A 298 -7.23 2.69 6.82
C ALA A 298 -6.49 4.00 7.14
N VAL A 299 -6.07 4.20 8.40
CA VAL A 299 -5.20 5.32 8.80
C VAL A 299 -3.86 5.28 8.07
N ALA A 300 -3.20 4.13 8.00
CA ALA A 300 -1.90 4.00 7.32
C ALA A 300 -1.99 4.25 5.81
N VAL A 301 -3.08 3.82 5.16
CA VAL A 301 -3.34 4.09 3.73
C VAL A 301 -3.61 5.58 3.50
N ILE A 302 -4.46 6.20 4.32
CA ILE A 302 -4.74 7.65 4.21
C ILE A 302 -3.46 8.46 4.43
N ASP A 303 -2.62 8.07 5.38
CA ASP A 303 -1.35 8.76 5.67
C ASP A 303 -0.24 8.50 4.63
N SER A 304 -0.42 7.55 3.70
CA SER A 304 0.52 7.28 2.60
C SER A 304 0.08 7.79 1.23
N VAL A 305 -1.22 7.78 0.91
CA VAL A 305 -1.72 8.16 -0.43
C VAL A 305 -2.54 9.45 -0.50
N ILE A 306 -2.85 10.12 0.63
CA ILE A 306 -3.73 11.31 0.65
C ILE A 306 -3.02 12.54 1.23
N THR A 307 -3.16 13.70 0.57
CA THR A 307 -2.71 15.01 1.11
C THR A 307 -3.89 15.97 1.37
N GLU A 308 -3.68 16.96 2.25
CA GLU A 308 -4.73 17.93 2.65
C GLU A 308 -5.27 18.79 1.49
N ASP A 309 -4.53 18.89 0.38
CA ASP A 309 -4.83 19.73 -0.78
C ASP A 309 -5.44 18.99 -1.99
N MET A 310 -5.60 17.66 -1.92
CA MET A 310 -6.28 16.88 -2.96
C MET A 310 -7.76 17.27 -3.11
N THR A 311 -8.20 17.38 -4.36
CA THR A 311 -9.62 17.37 -4.73
C THR A 311 -10.25 15.98 -4.47
N ASP A 312 -11.57 15.88 -4.54
CA ASP A 312 -12.27 14.63 -4.20
C ASP A 312 -11.99 13.53 -5.23
N VAL A 313 -11.88 13.86 -6.53
CA VAL A 313 -11.43 12.95 -7.59
C VAL A 313 -9.98 12.48 -7.40
N GLU A 314 -9.10 13.34 -6.86
CA GLU A 314 -7.71 12.95 -6.57
C GLU A 314 -7.62 11.97 -5.40
N LYS A 315 -8.43 12.16 -4.34
CA LYS A 315 -8.55 11.20 -3.22
C LYS A 315 -9.15 9.87 -3.67
N GLU A 316 -10.20 9.95 -4.47
CA GLU A 316 -10.88 8.80 -5.08
C GLU A 316 -9.91 7.97 -5.92
N LYS A 317 -9.19 8.61 -6.85
CA LYS A 317 -8.20 7.96 -7.69
C LYS A 317 -7.05 7.36 -6.87
N ALA A 318 -6.55 8.07 -5.86
CA ALA A 318 -5.48 7.56 -4.99
C ALA A 318 -5.89 6.28 -4.23
N VAL A 319 -7.16 6.18 -3.81
CA VAL A 319 -7.70 4.96 -3.19
C VAL A 319 -7.95 3.85 -4.22
N HIS A 320 -8.50 4.19 -5.39
CA HIS A 320 -8.66 3.24 -6.50
C HIS A 320 -7.32 2.60 -6.87
N ASP A 321 -6.32 3.42 -7.17
CA ASP A 321 -4.97 2.97 -7.51
C ASP A 321 -4.35 2.14 -6.37
N TYR A 322 -4.53 2.56 -5.12
CA TYR A 322 -4.03 1.79 -3.98
C TYR A 322 -4.65 0.39 -3.93
N LEU A 323 -5.96 0.25 -4.13
CA LEU A 323 -6.65 -1.04 -4.10
C LEU A 323 -6.21 -1.93 -5.27
N CYS A 324 -6.19 -1.43 -6.51
CA CYS A 324 -5.74 -2.18 -7.70
C CYS A 324 -4.22 -2.49 -7.74
N ILE A 325 -3.42 -2.01 -6.78
CA ILE A 325 -1.99 -2.33 -6.64
C ILE A 325 -1.71 -3.28 -5.46
N ASN A 326 -2.50 -3.22 -4.38
CA ASN A 326 -2.13 -3.79 -3.07
C ASN A 326 -3.08 -4.90 -2.56
N MET A 327 -3.97 -5.40 -3.43
CA MET A 327 -5.02 -6.38 -3.10
C MET A 327 -5.04 -7.52 -4.13
N ASP A 328 -5.31 -8.74 -3.68
CA ASP A 328 -5.51 -9.92 -4.53
C ASP A 328 -7.00 -10.36 -4.55
N TYR A 329 -7.56 -10.71 -5.70
CA TYR A 329 -8.99 -11.11 -5.80
C TYR A 329 -9.24 -12.57 -5.35
N ASP A 330 -10.11 -12.83 -4.37
CA ASP A 330 -10.35 -14.17 -3.78
C ASP A 330 -11.16 -15.13 -4.68
N ILE A 331 -10.48 -15.75 -5.67
CA ILE A 331 -11.08 -16.75 -6.57
C ILE A 331 -11.45 -18.07 -5.86
N PRO A 332 -10.67 -18.64 -4.91
CA PRO A 332 -11.05 -19.83 -4.16
C PRO A 332 -12.41 -19.76 -3.46
N ALA A 333 -12.87 -18.56 -3.07
CA ALA A 333 -14.23 -18.32 -2.57
C ALA A 333 -15.31 -18.53 -3.64
N VAL A 334 -15.08 -18.02 -4.85
CA VAL A 334 -16.03 -18.09 -6.00
C VAL A 334 -16.22 -19.53 -6.49
N ASP A 335 -15.13 -20.31 -6.54
CA ASP A 335 -15.13 -21.70 -7.03
C ASP A 335 -15.68 -22.71 -5.99
N ASP A 336 -15.64 -22.38 -4.69
CA ASP A 336 -16.07 -23.26 -3.59
C ASP A 336 -16.33 -22.46 -2.30
N GLU A 337 -17.60 -22.09 -2.05
CA GLU A 337 -18.07 -21.43 -0.82
C GLU A 337 -17.54 -22.04 0.48
N SER A 338 -17.18 -23.34 0.50
CA SER A 338 -16.65 -24.01 1.70
C SER A 338 -15.17 -23.72 1.98
N LYS A 339 -14.50 -22.95 1.11
CA LYS A 339 -13.15 -22.41 1.30
C LYS A 339 -13.07 -20.88 1.39
N ALA A 340 -14.15 -20.16 1.06
CA ALA A 340 -14.19 -18.71 1.15
C ALA A 340 -13.72 -18.23 2.52
N ASP A 341 -12.82 -17.23 2.58
CA ASP A 341 -12.48 -16.64 3.86
C ASP A 341 -13.69 -15.84 4.38
N PRO A 342 -14.08 -15.98 5.66
CA PRO A 342 -15.21 -15.25 6.24
C PRO A 342 -15.03 -13.71 6.27
N ASP A 343 -13.92 -13.17 5.79
CA ASP A 343 -13.67 -11.74 5.66
C ASP A 343 -13.39 -11.22 4.24
N ALA A 344 -13.44 -12.08 3.22
CA ALA A 344 -13.22 -11.69 1.82
C ALA A 344 -14.27 -10.70 1.26
N ASP A 345 -15.41 -10.54 1.94
CA ASP A 345 -16.52 -9.66 1.54
C ASP A 345 -16.44 -8.24 2.14
N ASN A 346 -15.41 -7.93 2.94
CA ASN A 346 -15.39 -6.71 3.75
C ASN A 346 -13.99 -6.09 3.97
N PRO A 347 -13.90 -4.88 4.57
CA PRO A 347 -12.64 -4.16 4.72
C PRO A 347 -11.58 -4.79 5.63
N TYR A 348 -11.91 -5.86 6.38
CA TYR A 348 -10.87 -6.63 7.09
C TYR A 348 -10.09 -7.54 6.12
N GLY A 349 -10.76 -8.25 5.21
CA GLY A 349 -10.09 -9.05 4.18
C GLY A 349 -9.17 -8.16 3.34
N MET A 350 -9.71 -7.05 2.83
CA MET A 350 -8.93 -6.11 2.02
C MET A 350 -7.77 -5.47 2.82
N LEU A 351 -8.07 -4.69 3.87
CA LEU A 351 -7.04 -3.85 4.51
C LEU A 351 -6.14 -4.58 5.53
N VAL A 352 -6.43 -5.83 5.88
CA VAL A 352 -5.65 -6.61 6.87
C VAL A 352 -5.24 -7.99 6.32
N GLY A 353 -6.06 -8.59 5.46
CA GLY A 353 -5.71 -9.80 4.71
C GLY A 353 -4.95 -9.56 3.41
N HIS A 354 -5.12 -8.39 2.78
CA HIS A 354 -4.70 -8.04 1.41
C HIS A 354 -5.43 -8.82 0.29
N TYR A 355 -6.66 -9.29 0.54
CA TYR A 355 -7.46 -9.98 -0.48
C TYR A 355 -8.97 -9.81 -0.28
N GLY A 356 -9.76 -10.05 -1.33
CA GLY A 356 -11.22 -10.15 -1.21
C GLY A 356 -11.94 -10.34 -2.53
N ILE A 357 -13.25 -10.51 -2.48
CA ILE A 357 -14.14 -10.54 -3.65
C ILE A 357 -14.71 -9.14 -3.93
N CYS A 358 -15.55 -9.01 -4.96
CA CYS A 358 -16.11 -7.72 -5.42
C CYS A 358 -16.79 -6.90 -4.31
N SER A 359 -17.52 -7.53 -3.39
CA SER A 359 -18.08 -6.86 -2.20
C SER A 359 -17.02 -6.35 -1.22
N GLY A 360 -15.87 -7.03 -1.11
CA GLY A 360 -14.70 -6.59 -0.35
C GLY A 360 -14.10 -5.32 -0.93
N TYR A 361 -13.83 -5.29 -2.24
CA TYR A 361 -13.40 -4.09 -2.96
C TYR A 361 -14.41 -2.95 -2.80
N ALA A 362 -15.69 -3.19 -3.10
CA ALA A 362 -16.73 -2.15 -3.10
C ALA A 362 -17.03 -1.58 -1.71
N SER A 363 -16.97 -2.40 -0.65
CA SER A 363 -17.14 -1.95 0.73
C SER A 363 -15.91 -1.21 1.28
N THR A 364 -14.71 -1.56 0.80
CA THR A 364 -13.46 -0.91 1.21
C THR A 364 -13.27 0.44 0.52
N PHE A 365 -13.56 0.52 -0.79
CA PHE A 365 -13.59 1.80 -1.50
C PHE A 365 -14.62 2.75 -0.84
N LYS A 366 -15.84 2.27 -0.56
CA LYS A 366 -16.84 3.03 0.20
C LYS A 366 -16.36 3.43 1.61
N LEU A 367 -15.61 2.58 2.33
CA LEU A 367 -15.06 2.93 3.65
C LEU A 367 -14.21 4.21 3.57
N PHE A 368 -13.34 4.32 2.56
CA PHE A 368 -12.53 5.53 2.36
C PHE A 368 -13.35 6.74 1.91
N MET A 369 -14.33 6.58 1.02
CA MET A 369 -15.17 7.70 0.57
C MET A 369 -16.00 8.31 1.73
N ASP A 370 -16.60 7.47 2.59
CA ASP A 370 -17.26 7.94 3.83
C ASP A 370 -16.27 8.62 4.79
N CYS A 371 -14.99 8.20 4.81
CA CYS A 371 -13.93 8.88 5.55
C CYS A 371 -13.60 10.28 5.00
N PHE A 372 -13.81 10.51 3.70
CA PHE A 372 -13.54 11.79 3.03
C PHE A 372 -14.76 12.72 2.91
N ASP A 373 -15.94 12.31 3.39
CA ASP A 373 -17.24 12.98 3.15
C ASP A 373 -17.65 13.01 1.65
N ILE A 374 -17.16 12.06 0.84
CA ILE A 374 -17.57 11.87 -0.55
C ILE A 374 -18.73 10.87 -0.57
N GLU A 375 -19.86 11.24 -1.18
CA GLU A 375 -21.05 10.38 -1.21
C GLU A 375 -20.83 9.20 -2.17
N CYS A 376 -20.80 7.99 -1.60
CA CYS A 376 -20.54 6.75 -2.30
C CYS A 376 -21.48 5.65 -1.81
N ILE A 377 -22.00 4.83 -2.74
CA ILE A 377 -22.89 3.71 -2.47
C ILE A 377 -22.34 2.43 -3.10
N ILE A 378 -22.74 1.27 -2.56
CA ILE A 378 -22.49 -0.04 -3.18
C ILE A 378 -23.68 -0.35 -4.09
N VAL A 379 -23.41 -0.79 -5.31
CA VAL A 379 -24.41 -1.31 -6.25
C VAL A 379 -24.31 -2.84 -6.24
N GLU A 380 -25.44 -3.51 -6.01
CA GLU A 380 -25.56 -4.96 -6.14
C GLU A 380 -26.21 -5.29 -7.49
N GLY A 381 -25.65 -6.28 -8.18
CA GLY A 381 -26.13 -6.68 -9.49
C GLY A 381 -25.56 -8.02 -9.95
N LYS A 382 -25.42 -8.12 -11.27
CA LYS A 382 -24.89 -9.27 -11.97
C LYS A 382 -23.85 -8.84 -12.99
N ALA A 383 -22.88 -9.70 -13.25
CA ALA A 383 -21.94 -9.57 -14.37
C ALA A 383 -22.02 -10.79 -15.30
N ASN A 384 -21.15 -10.83 -16.32
CA ASN A 384 -20.93 -11.97 -17.23
C ASN A 384 -22.25 -12.63 -17.69
N GLY A 385 -23.06 -11.90 -18.45
CA GLY A 385 -24.28 -12.41 -19.07
C GLY A 385 -25.42 -12.78 -18.11
N LEU A 386 -25.39 -12.28 -16.87
CA LEU A 386 -26.23 -12.65 -15.70
C LEU A 386 -25.79 -13.92 -14.94
N GLU A 387 -24.64 -14.51 -15.26
CA GLU A 387 -24.23 -15.78 -14.65
C GLU A 387 -23.61 -15.62 -13.24
N GLU A 388 -23.02 -14.46 -12.92
CA GLU A 388 -22.29 -14.20 -11.66
C GLU A 388 -22.91 -13.05 -10.84
N ASP A 389 -23.03 -13.21 -9.52
CA ASP A 389 -23.35 -12.11 -8.59
C ASP A 389 -22.16 -11.16 -8.46
N HIS A 390 -22.41 -9.85 -8.55
CA HIS A 390 -21.35 -8.84 -8.61
C HIS A 390 -21.72 -7.55 -7.86
N ALA A 391 -20.71 -6.85 -7.35
CA ALA A 391 -20.85 -5.64 -6.57
C ALA A 391 -19.75 -4.61 -6.92
N TRP A 392 -20.14 -3.36 -7.12
CA TRP A 392 -19.26 -2.23 -7.44
C TRP A 392 -19.76 -0.96 -6.74
N ASN A 393 -19.23 0.21 -7.08
CA ASN A 393 -19.65 1.49 -6.49
C ASN A 393 -20.31 2.44 -7.48
N LYS A 394 -21.20 3.29 -6.94
CA LYS A 394 -21.58 4.56 -7.56
C LYS A 394 -21.14 5.70 -6.64
N ILE A 395 -20.58 6.76 -7.21
CA ILE A 395 -20.01 7.90 -6.49
C ILE A 395 -20.59 9.21 -6.99
N HIS A 396 -20.76 10.19 -6.10
CA HIS A 396 -21.30 11.52 -6.40
C HIS A 396 -20.24 12.60 -6.23
N ILE A 397 -19.85 13.24 -7.35
CA ILE A 397 -18.82 14.29 -7.38
C ILE A 397 -19.29 15.46 -8.26
N ASP A 398 -19.07 16.69 -7.79
CA ASP A 398 -19.49 17.94 -8.46
C ASP A 398 -20.98 18.01 -8.86
N GLY A 399 -21.83 17.23 -8.17
CA GLY A 399 -23.27 17.17 -8.41
C GLY A 399 -23.71 16.08 -9.40
N LYS A 400 -22.78 15.32 -9.98
CA LYS A 400 -23.01 14.24 -10.95
C LYS A 400 -22.75 12.86 -10.34
N TRP A 401 -23.44 11.82 -10.82
CA TRP A 401 -23.19 10.43 -10.43
C TRP A 401 -22.36 9.69 -11.48
N TYR A 402 -21.45 8.83 -11.03
CA TYR A 402 -20.63 7.97 -11.88
C TYR A 402 -20.54 6.55 -11.30
N ASN A 403 -20.20 5.55 -12.12
CA ASN A 403 -19.83 4.22 -11.64
C ASN A 403 -18.32 4.12 -11.42
N VAL A 404 -17.90 3.29 -10.46
CA VAL A 404 -16.52 2.89 -10.21
C VAL A 404 -16.51 1.39 -9.94
N ASP A 405 -15.78 0.62 -10.74
CA ASP A 405 -15.54 -0.80 -10.49
C ASP A 405 -14.04 -1.08 -10.32
N VAL A 406 -13.60 -1.00 -9.07
CA VAL A 406 -12.22 -1.24 -8.64
C VAL A 406 -11.80 -2.71 -8.86
N THR A 407 -12.75 -3.64 -8.97
CA THR A 407 -12.49 -5.06 -9.25
C THR A 407 -12.26 -5.31 -10.75
N TRP A 408 -12.98 -4.62 -11.64
CA TRP A 408 -12.84 -4.79 -13.09
C TRP A 408 -11.75 -3.90 -13.72
N ASP A 409 -11.34 -2.82 -13.04
CA ASP A 409 -10.12 -2.07 -13.35
C ASP A 409 -8.84 -2.67 -12.71
N ASP A 410 -8.97 -3.69 -11.85
CA ASP A 410 -7.82 -4.49 -11.38
C ASP A 410 -7.19 -5.25 -12.58
N PRO A 411 -5.90 -5.04 -12.94
CA PRO A 411 -5.32 -5.47 -14.22
C PRO A 411 -4.99 -6.98 -14.33
N VAL A 412 -5.65 -7.83 -13.52
CA VAL A 412 -5.44 -9.30 -13.49
C VAL A 412 -6.39 -9.99 -14.47
N TYR A 413 -6.08 -9.89 -15.77
CA TYR A 413 -6.80 -10.62 -16.82
C TYR A 413 -6.32 -12.09 -16.92
N TYR A 414 -7.23 -12.99 -17.30
CA TYR A 414 -6.93 -14.41 -17.54
C TYR A 414 -7.07 -14.76 -19.02
N ASP A 415 -6.13 -15.51 -19.58
CA ASP A 415 -6.24 -16.05 -20.95
C ASP A 415 -7.22 -17.25 -21.04
N GLU A 416 -7.54 -17.69 -22.26
CA GLU A 416 -8.34 -18.90 -22.54
C GLU A 416 -7.72 -20.21 -21.95
N GLN A 417 -6.57 -20.15 -21.29
CA GLN A 417 -5.87 -21.26 -20.65
C GLN A 417 -5.79 -21.12 -19.11
N GLY A 418 -6.29 -20.02 -18.54
CA GLY A 418 -6.28 -19.73 -17.10
C GLY A 418 -4.95 -19.18 -16.57
N ASN A 419 -4.08 -18.65 -17.44
CA ASN A 419 -2.87 -17.95 -17.01
C ASN A 419 -3.18 -16.45 -16.81
N VAL A 420 -2.64 -15.85 -15.74
CA VAL A 420 -2.65 -14.39 -15.55
C VAL A 420 -1.84 -13.71 -16.67
N VAL A 421 -2.43 -12.70 -17.31
CA VAL A 421 -1.81 -11.84 -18.31
C VAL A 421 -1.92 -10.40 -17.85
N THR A 422 -0.86 -9.89 -17.23
CA THR A 422 -0.77 -8.47 -16.89
C THR A 422 -0.34 -7.65 -18.11
N GLU A 423 -1.14 -6.65 -18.48
CA GLU A 423 -0.69 -5.56 -19.34
C GLU A 423 0.13 -4.53 -18.54
N SER A 424 0.76 -3.57 -19.22
CA SER A 424 1.53 -2.51 -18.56
C SER A 424 0.62 -1.52 -17.83
N TRP A 425 1.01 -1.14 -16.61
CA TRP A 425 0.26 -0.25 -15.71
C TRP A 425 0.28 1.22 -16.19
N ASP A 426 -0.37 1.49 -17.33
CA ASP A 426 -0.46 2.81 -17.97
C ASP A 426 -1.92 3.30 -18.22
N GLU A 427 -2.91 2.41 -18.45
CA GLU A 427 -4.27 2.82 -18.92
C GLU A 427 -5.50 2.11 -18.28
N ASN A 428 -5.36 1.34 -17.18
CA ASN A 428 -6.52 0.65 -16.55
C ASN A 428 -7.42 1.60 -15.71
N TYR A 429 -8.30 2.30 -16.44
CA TYR A 429 -9.37 3.18 -15.93
C TYR A 429 -10.62 3.04 -16.82
N GLN A 430 -10.97 1.81 -17.21
CA GLN A 430 -12.12 1.52 -18.06
C GLN A 430 -13.43 1.67 -17.29
N PHE A 431 -13.43 1.43 -15.98
CA PHE A 431 -14.61 1.46 -15.12
C PHE A 431 -14.58 2.59 -14.08
N PHE A 432 -13.45 3.27 -13.90
CA PHE A 432 -13.31 4.47 -13.08
C PHE A 432 -14.10 5.68 -13.63
N ASN A 433 -15.02 6.22 -12.82
CA ASN A 433 -15.89 7.35 -13.15
C ASN A 433 -16.65 7.22 -14.49
N CYS A 434 -17.12 6.02 -14.83
CA CYS A 434 -17.75 5.74 -16.11
C CYS A 434 -19.31 5.79 -16.06
N PRO A 435 -19.98 6.15 -17.18
CA PRO A 435 -21.43 6.14 -17.26
C PRO A 435 -22.01 4.72 -17.43
N ASP A 436 -23.28 4.56 -17.07
CA ASP A 436 -24.05 3.31 -17.04
C ASP A 436 -23.97 2.52 -18.35
N ASN A 437 -23.91 3.23 -19.49
CA ASN A 437 -23.80 2.63 -20.82
C ASN A 437 -22.45 1.90 -21.08
N VAL A 438 -21.41 2.15 -20.28
CA VAL A 438 -20.15 1.40 -20.30
C VAL A 438 -20.34 0.06 -19.60
N LEU A 439 -20.92 0.07 -18.40
CA LEU A 439 -21.23 -1.14 -17.62
C LEU A 439 -22.22 -2.05 -18.36
N GLU A 440 -23.31 -1.49 -18.89
CA GLU A 440 -24.26 -2.23 -19.74
C GLU A 440 -23.57 -2.90 -20.95
N ALA A 441 -22.58 -2.23 -21.55
CA ALA A 441 -21.84 -2.72 -22.70
C ALA A 441 -20.80 -3.81 -22.36
N THR A 442 -20.41 -3.95 -21.09
CA THR A 442 -19.54 -5.02 -20.58
C THR A 442 -20.32 -6.11 -19.82
N GLU A 443 -21.63 -6.19 -20.03
CA GLU A 443 -22.53 -7.20 -19.45
C GLU A 443 -22.70 -7.12 -17.91
N HIS A 444 -22.62 -5.91 -17.34
CA HIS A 444 -23.17 -5.61 -16.02
C HIS A 444 -24.69 -5.40 -16.09
N TYR A 445 -25.40 -5.82 -15.05
CA TYR A 445 -26.85 -5.64 -14.92
C TYR A 445 -27.25 -5.37 -13.46
N TRP A 446 -27.96 -4.27 -13.22
CA TRP A 446 -28.55 -3.92 -11.93
C TRP A 446 -30.00 -3.44 -12.11
N ASN A 447 -30.66 -3.07 -11.02
CA ASN A 447 -31.99 -2.47 -11.09
C ASN A 447 -31.91 -0.93 -10.99
N HIS A 448 -32.04 -0.24 -12.12
CA HIS A 448 -32.03 1.23 -12.17
C HIS A 448 -33.16 1.89 -11.34
N ASP A 449 -34.23 1.17 -10.97
CA ASP A 449 -35.25 1.68 -10.03
C ASP A 449 -34.73 1.82 -8.57
N LEU A 450 -33.55 1.27 -8.25
CA LEU A 450 -32.95 1.29 -6.90
C LEU A 450 -31.74 2.22 -6.75
N TYR A 451 -31.14 2.66 -7.85
CA TYR A 451 -29.84 3.36 -7.87
C TYR A 451 -29.89 4.60 -8.77
N PRO A 452 -29.11 5.65 -8.48
CA PRO A 452 -29.05 6.83 -9.34
C PRO A 452 -28.47 6.50 -10.73
N GLU A 453 -29.14 7.04 -11.76
CA GLU A 453 -28.63 7.12 -13.14
C GLU A 453 -27.31 7.94 -13.13
N SER A 454 -26.28 7.45 -13.83
CA SER A 454 -25.02 8.19 -13.97
C SER A 454 -25.11 9.29 -15.03
N ASP A 455 -24.30 10.34 -14.91
CA ASP A 455 -24.15 11.36 -15.94
C ASP A 455 -23.06 11.02 -16.99
N ASP A 456 -23.27 11.46 -18.25
CA ASP A 456 -22.26 11.51 -19.33
C ASP A 456 -21.15 12.56 -19.07
#